data_AF-A0AAV0IYU0-F1
#
_entry.id   AF-A0AAV0IYU0-F1
#
_cell.length_a   1.000
_cell.length_b   1.000
_cell.length_c   1.000
_cell.angle_alpha   90.00
_cell.angle_beta   90.00
_cell.angle_gamma   90.00
#
_symmetry.space_group_name_H-M   'P 1'
#
loop_
_entity.id
_entity.type
_entity.pdbx_description
1 polymer ?
#
loop_
_entity_poly.entity_id
_entity_poly.type
_entity_poly.pdbx_seq_one_letter_code
_entity_poly.pdbx_strand_id
1 'polypeptide(L)'
;MWHAPLFQLAKCVHLTEVYHFHDMIEMLVNCGYKKGTTLFGYGYDFRQSNRVGNSMETAYEASGKRKVNIITHSMGGLLVSCFMSLYKDVFSMFVNKWICIGCPFQGAPGCINDSILTGLQFVEGFENYFFVSRWTMHQLLLECPSIYEMLPNPAFKWERDPQIQVWRKQSNDDDTSIQAESYGLLESISLFEEALKNNEASKSLLFPNISFRPLPLVRIILTQTSLLQLTYGGNAIPLPFNMSILKWATETRKILNDVQLPEGVSFYNIYGTSCDTPFDVCYGSETSPVDELSEVCHVTPQYSYVDGDGTVPAESAKADGYAAVERVGIPGEHRALLRDDKVFQLIKKWLGIEQNVSKRSRTVKVMDSHVYI
;
A
#
# COMPACT_ATOMS: atom_id res chain seq x y z
N MET A 1 -24.08 -45.42 14.81
CA MET A 1 -23.81 -44.90 13.46
C MET A 1 -23.82 -43.38 13.54
N TRP A 2 -22.66 -42.78 13.24
CA TRP A 2 -22.41 -41.41 12.79
C TRP A 2 -22.97 -40.23 13.60
N HIS A 3 -22.08 -39.48 14.27
CA HIS A 3 -21.69 -38.13 13.84
C HIS A 3 -20.62 -37.50 14.74
N ALA A 4 -19.39 -37.47 14.22
CA ALA A 4 -18.41 -36.37 14.27
C ALA A 4 -17.24 -36.78 13.35
N PRO A 5 -16.50 -35.87 12.68
CA PRO A 5 -16.46 -34.41 12.88
C PRO A 5 -16.50 -33.56 11.58
N LEU A 6 -17.29 -32.48 11.60
CA LEU A 6 -17.17 -31.35 10.65
C LEU A 6 -15.99 -30.40 11.00
N PHE A 7 -15.19 -30.73 12.02
CA PHE A 7 -14.07 -29.90 12.50
C PHE A 7 -12.76 -30.03 11.70
N GLN A 8 -12.72 -30.83 10.63
CA GLN A 8 -11.50 -31.02 9.83
C GLN A 8 -11.46 -30.25 8.49
N LEU A 9 -12.56 -29.62 8.07
CA LEU A 9 -12.63 -28.94 6.76
C LEU A 9 -12.16 -27.47 6.74
N ALA A 10 -11.92 -26.85 7.91
CA ALA A 10 -11.46 -25.46 7.98
C ALA A 10 -9.94 -25.27 7.79
N LYS A 11 -9.18 -26.33 7.46
CA LYS A 11 -7.73 -26.28 7.24
C LYS A 11 -7.29 -26.07 5.79
N CYS A 12 -8.23 -25.96 4.84
CA CYS A 12 -7.92 -26.01 3.41
C CYS A 12 -8.51 -24.84 2.61
N VAL A 13 -8.46 -23.62 3.14
CA VAL A 13 -8.61 -22.42 2.31
C VAL A 13 -7.40 -21.54 2.54
N HIS A 14 -6.42 -21.66 1.65
CA HIS A 14 -5.29 -20.74 1.58
C HIS A 14 -5.83 -19.41 1.04
N LEU A 15 -6.35 -18.57 1.94
CA LEU A 15 -6.74 -17.21 1.61
C LEU A 15 -5.46 -16.41 1.34
N THR A 16 -4.95 -16.48 0.12
CA THR A 16 -3.74 -15.79 -0.35
C THR A 16 -3.75 -14.30 0.00
N GLU A 17 -4.94 -13.70 0.10
CA GLU A 17 -5.15 -12.29 0.45
C GLU A 17 -4.98 -11.95 1.94
N VAL A 18 -5.06 -12.93 2.85
CA VAL A 18 -4.88 -12.72 4.31
C VAL A 18 -3.40 -12.87 4.72
N TYR A 19 -2.60 -13.47 3.85
CA TYR A 19 -1.23 -13.91 4.10
C TYR A 19 -0.19 -13.00 3.44
N HIS A 20 -0.20 -11.71 3.78
CA HIS A 20 0.58 -10.65 3.10
C HIS A 20 2.08 -10.94 2.97
N PHE A 21 2.77 -11.24 4.08
CA PHE A 21 4.21 -11.56 4.09
C PHE A 21 4.50 -13.06 4.21
N HIS A 22 3.47 -13.92 4.16
CA HIS A 22 3.60 -15.32 4.57
C HIS A 22 4.64 -16.07 3.74
N ASP A 23 4.50 -16.05 2.42
CA ASP A 23 5.37 -16.80 1.50
C ASP A 23 6.83 -16.33 1.62
N MET A 24 7.04 -15.02 1.78
CA MET A 24 8.37 -14.46 2.03
C MET A 24 8.95 -14.90 3.37
N ILE A 25 8.13 -14.91 4.43
CA ILE A 25 8.54 -15.38 5.76
C ILE A 25 8.89 -16.87 5.70
N GLU A 26 8.08 -17.69 5.02
CA GLU A 26 8.37 -19.12 4.83
C GLU A 26 9.65 -19.33 4.03
N MET A 27 9.83 -18.57 2.95
CA MET A 27 11.06 -18.57 2.16
C MET A 27 12.29 -18.27 3.02
N LEU A 28 12.24 -17.23 3.88
CA LEU A 28 13.36 -16.89 4.76
C LEU A 28 13.59 -17.96 5.83
N VAL A 29 12.54 -18.52 6.41
CA VAL A 29 12.65 -19.63 7.38
C VAL A 29 13.30 -20.86 6.74
N ASN A 30 12.92 -21.19 5.50
CA ASN A 30 13.55 -22.26 4.73
C ASN A 30 15.03 -21.98 4.41
N CYS A 31 15.45 -20.72 4.43
CA CYS A 31 16.85 -20.30 4.32
C CYS A 31 17.60 -20.31 5.68
N GLY A 32 16.96 -20.76 6.77
CA GLY A 32 17.57 -20.89 8.09
C GLY A 32 17.27 -19.75 9.07
N TYR A 33 16.45 -18.77 8.68
CA TYR A 33 15.98 -17.73 9.61
C TYR A 33 15.01 -18.31 10.65
N LYS A 34 15.03 -17.77 11.87
CA LYS A 34 14.17 -18.20 12.99
C LYS A 34 13.31 -17.04 13.45
N LYS A 35 11.98 -17.22 13.38
CA LYS A 35 10.99 -16.24 13.83
C LYS A 35 11.24 -15.87 15.30
N GLY A 36 11.28 -14.57 15.61
CA GLY A 36 11.52 -14.06 16.96
C GLY A 36 12.97 -14.17 17.45
N THR A 37 13.91 -14.61 16.61
CA THR A 37 15.35 -14.70 16.95
C THR A 37 16.23 -14.03 15.91
N THR A 38 16.06 -14.38 14.64
CA THR A 38 16.81 -13.76 13.53
C THR A 38 15.90 -13.16 12.46
N LEU A 39 14.59 -13.40 12.57
CA LEU A 39 13.56 -12.82 11.72
C LEU A 39 12.47 -12.20 12.61
N PHE A 40 12.26 -10.90 12.46
CA PHE A 40 11.30 -10.13 13.24
C PHE A 40 10.30 -9.48 12.31
N GLY A 41 9.01 -9.59 12.65
CA GLY A 41 7.96 -8.80 12.02
C GLY A 41 7.79 -7.52 12.81
N TYR A 42 7.66 -6.40 12.10
CA TYR A 42 7.48 -5.10 12.71
C TYR A 42 6.22 -4.44 12.14
N GLY A 43 5.14 -4.53 12.92
CA GLY A 43 3.87 -3.88 12.60
C GLY A 43 3.85 -2.43 13.06
N TYR A 44 3.08 -1.61 12.37
CA TYR A 44 2.82 -0.22 12.75
C TYR A 44 1.36 0.11 12.44
N ASP A 45 0.85 1.19 13.04
CA ASP A 45 -0.49 1.68 12.73
C ASP A 45 -0.44 2.42 11.39
N PHE A 46 -0.92 1.76 10.32
CA PHE A 46 -0.90 2.30 8.97
C PHE A 46 -1.74 3.57 8.81
N ARG A 47 -2.61 3.90 9.77
CA ARG A 47 -3.43 5.12 9.74
C ARG A 47 -2.61 6.35 10.14
N GLN A 48 -1.58 6.17 10.95
CA GLN A 48 -0.76 7.25 11.49
C GLN A 48 0.29 7.71 10.47
N SER A 49 0.86 8.89 10.70
CA SER A 49 1.90 9.46 9.85
C SER A 49 3.15 8.58 9.85
N ASN A 50 3.82 8.48 8.70
CA ASN A 50 5.06 7.72 8.50
C ASN A 50 6.24 8.23 9.35
N ARG A 51 6.11 9.41 9.97
CA ARG A 51 7.08 9.94 10.95
C ARG A 51 7.00 9.25 12.32
N VAL A 52 5.92 8.52 12.62
CA VAL A 52 5.76 7.82 13.90
C VAL A 52 6.55 6.52 13.83
N GLY A 53 7.82 6.58 14.21
CA GLY A 53 8.68 5.41 14.38
C GLY A 53 8.48 4.75 15.74
N ASN A 54 8.76 3.44 15.82
CA ASN A 54 9.15 2.80 17.09
C ASN A 54 10.59 2.28 16.99
N SER A 55 11.08 1.74 18.10
CA SER A 55 12.49 1.39 18.29
C SER A 55 12.90 0.14 17.52
N MET A 56 14.05 0.21 16.83
CA MET A 56 14.74 -0.95 16.22
C MET A 56 15.71 -1.65 17.20
N GLU A 57 15.79 -1.18 18.45
CA GLU A 57 16.74 -1.70 19.44
C GLU A 57 16.55 -3.19 19.73
N THR A 58 15.30 -3.68 19.78
CA THR A 58 15.04 -5.10 20.07
C THR A 58 15.67 -6.02 19.02
N ALA A 59 15.57 -5.68 17.74
CA ALA A 59 16.17 -6.47 16.66
C ALA A 59 17.71 -6.39 16.68
N TYR A 60 18.26 -5.22 17.02
CA TYR A 60 19.70 -5.02 17.15
C TYR A 60 20.32 -5.75 18.36
N GLU A 61 19.67 -5.72 19.52
CA GLU A 61 20.13 -6.46 20.69
C GLU A 61 20.03 -7.97 20.44
N ALA A 62 18.92 -8.45 19.87
CA ALA A 62 18.75 -9.86 19.55
C ALA A 62 19.73 -10.37 18.47
N SER A 63 20.25 -9.50 17.60
CA SER A 63 21.27 -9.86 16.61
C SER A 63 22.67 -10.01 17.22
N GLY A 64 22.83 -9.72 18.52
CA GLY A 64 24.13 -9.63 19.20
C GLY A 64 24.86 -8.34 18.87
N LYS A 65 24.12 -7.21 18.77
CA LYS A 65 24.65 -5.88 18.41
C LYS A 65 25.29 -5.85 17.02
N ARG A 66 24.77 -6.66 16.10
CA ARG A 66 25.12 -6.61 14.69
C ARG A 66 24.09 -5.78 13.94
N LYS A 67 24.54 -5.08 12.91
CA LYS A 67 23.62 -4.38 12.01
C LYS A 67 22.60 -5.37 11.41
N VAL A 68 21.36 -4.92 11.31
CA VAL A 68 20.22 -5.67 10.78
C VAL A 68 19.98 -5.33 9.30
N ASN A 69 19.30 -6.23 8.60
CA ASN A 69 18.81 -5.98 7.25
C ASN A 69 17.29 -5.76 7.33
N ILE A 70 16.79 -4.74 6.62
CA ILE A 70 15.39 -4.37 6.60
C ILE A 70 14.80 -4.74 5.24
N ILE A 71 13.61 -5.36 5.24
CA ILE A 71 12.80 -5.58 4.05
C ILE A 71 11.47 -4.84 4.27
N THR A 72 11.11 -3.95 3.36
CA THR A 72 9.83 -3.23 3.40
C THR A 72 9.00 -3.44 2.16
N HIS A 73 7.69 -3.27 2.30
CA HIS A 73 6.73 -3.29 1.19
C HIS A 73 5.90 -2.01 1.22
N SER A 74 5.59 -1.47 0.03
CA SER A 74 4.67 -0.35 -0.15
C SER A 74 5.04 0.84 0.75
N MET A 75 4.05 1.42 1.43
CA MET A 75 4.22 2.52 2.39
C MET A 75 5.26 2.28 3.49
N GLY A 76 5.59 1.02 3.82
CA GLY A 76 6.66 0.73 4.76
C GLY A 76 8.02 1.28 4.31
N GLY A 77 8.23 1.49 3.01
CA GLY A 77 9.40 2.19 2.50
C GLY A 77 9.44 3.67 2.90
N LEU A 78 8.31 4.38 2.83
CA LEU A 78 8.19 5.77 3.28
C LEU A 78 8.45 5.90 4.79
N LEU A 79 7.93 4.97 5.59
CA LEU A 79 8.20 4.92 7.03
C LEU A 79 9.70 4.78 7.32
N VAL A 80 10.39 3.90 6.60
CA VAL A 80 11.85 3.73 6.73
C VAL A 80 12.59 4.98 6.26
N SER A 81 12.17 5.64 5.19
CA SER A 81 12.72 6.92 4.74
C SER A 81 12.57 8.02 5.80
N CYS A 82 11.40 8.15 6.42
CA CYS A 82 11.19 9.09 7.52
C CYS A 82 12.08 8.75 8.73
N PHE A 83 12.13 7.48 9.13
CA PHE A 83 12.97 7.03 10.24
C PHE A 83 14.46 7.30 9.97
N MET A 84 14.92 7.05 8.75
CA MET A 84 16.28 7.34 8.29
C MET A 84 16.61 8.83 8.35
N SER A 85 15.67 9.70 7.97
CA SER A 85 15.88 11.16 8.04
C SER A 85 15.86 11.69 9.46
N LEU A 86 14.93 11.22 10.30
CA LEU A 86 14.71 11.74 11.65
C LEU A 86 15.73 11.20 12.66
N TYR A 87 16.25 10.00 12.42
CA TYR A 87 17.15 9.29 13.34
C TYR A 87 18.38 8.75 12.60
N LYS A 88 19.01 9.59 11.77
CA LYS A 88 20.12 9.21 10.87
C LYS A 88 21.25 8.44 11.56
N ASP A 89 21.71 8.91 12.72
CA ASP A 89 22.82 8.27 13.45
C ASP A 89 22.43 6.87 13.95
N VAL A 90 21.22 6.76 14.49
CA VAL A 90 20.62 5.50 14.95
C VAL A 90 20.45 4.52 13.78
N PHE A 91 19.93 5.02 12.66
CA PHE A 91 19.76 4.22 11.43
C PHE A 91 21.11 3.68 10.94
N SER A 92 22.12 4.54 10.87
CA SER A 92 23.47 4.18 10.41
C SER A 92 24.15 3.17 11.32
N MET A 93 23.88 3.25 12.63
CA MET A 93 24.39 2.30 13.62
C MET A 93 23.74 0.93 13.49
N PHE A 94 22.43 0.88 13.22
CA PHE A 94 21.68 -0.37 13.26
C PHE A 94 21.47 -1.04 11.91
N VAL A 95 21.53 -0.33 10.79
CA VAL A 95 21.14 -0.88 9.49
C VAL A 95 22.36 -1.16 8.61
N ASN A 96 22.36 -2.33 7.98
CA ASN A 96 23.35 -2.76 7.00
C ASN A 96 22.79 -2.71 5.58
N LYS A 97 21.61 -3.31 5.37
CA LYS A 97 20.93 -3.35 4.08
C LYS A 97 19.47 -2.96 4.24
N TRP A 98 18.94 -2.26 3.24
CA TRP A 98 17.52 -2.03 3.10
C TRP A 98 17.07 -2.48 1.71
N ILE A 99 16.13 -3.42 1.67
CA ILE A 99 15.47 -3.91 0.46
C ILE A 99 14.04 -3.37 0.48
N CYS A 100 13.67 -2.58 -0.51
CA CYS A 100 12.34 -2.00 -0.63
C CYS A 100 11.58 -2.62 -1.79
N ILE A 101 10.28 -2.89 -1.62
CA ILE A 101 9.43 -3.56 -2.60
C ILE A 101 8.17 -2.73 -2.84
N GLY A 102 7.99 -2.22 -4.07
CA GLY A 102 6.78 -1.51 -4.50
C GLY A 102 6.49 -0.23 -3.72
N CYS A 103 7.49 0.50 -3.24
CA CYS A 103 7.26 1.70 -2.43
C CYS A 103 6.83 2.89 -3.30
N PRO A 104 5.75 3.61 -2.95
CA PRO A 104 5.31 4.82 -3.66
C PRO A 104 6.16 6.04 -3.26
N PHE A 105 7.45 6.06 -3.63
CA PHE A 105 8.37 7.13 -3.23
C PHE A 105 7.85 8.52 -3.60
N GLN A 106 7.22 8.66 -4.77
CA GLN A 106 6.64 9.91 -5.25
C GLN A 106 5.11 9.97 -5.11
N GLY A 107 4.50 8.99 -4.44
CA GLY A 107 3.06 8.87 -4.28
C GLY A 107 2.41 7.91 -5.29
N ALA A 108 1.11 7.68 -5.13
CA ALA A 108 0.30 6.81 -5.98
C ALA A 108 -0.95 7.58 -6.46
N PRO A 109 -0.82 8.42 -7.51
CA PRO A 109 -1.77 9.49 -7.81
C PRO A 109 -3.21 9.00 -7.97
N GLY A 110 -3.46 8.03 -8.87
CA GLY A 110 -4.82 7.56 -9.16
C GLY A 110 -5.49 6.95 -7.93
N CYS A 111 -4.81 6.01 -7.28
CA CYS A 111 -5.36 5.34 -6.09
C CYS A 111 -5.61 6.32 -4.93
N ILE A 112 -4.68 7.24 -4.65
CA ILE A 112 -4.78 8.12 -3.47
C ILE A 112 -5.77 9.26 -3.68
N ASN A 113 -5.80 9.87 -4.88
CA ASN A 113 -6.78 10.90 -5.21
C ASN A 113 -8.21 10.35 -5.13
N ASP A 114 -8.44 9.15 -5.66
CA ASP A 114 -9.75 8.48 -5.55
C ASP A 114 -10.09 8.08 -4.10
N SER A 115 -9.09 7.60 -3.35
CA SER A 115 -9.28 7.23 -1.93
C SER A 115 -9.78 8.39 -1.07
N ILE A 116 -9.32 9.61 -1.36
CA ILE A 116 -9.76 10.82 -0.66
C ILE A 116 -11.17 11.26 -1.09
N LEU A 117 -11.53 11.10 -2.36
CA LEU A 117 -12.82 11.60 -2.87
C LEU A 117 -13.96 10.61 -2.68
N THR A 118 -13.76 9.34 -3.00
CA THR A 118 -14.84 8.34 -3.01
C THR A 118 -14.56 7.13 -2.13
N GLY A 119 -13.33 7.03 -1.61
CA GLY A 119 -12.87 5.87 -0.84
C GLY A 119 -12.10 4.87 -1.69
N LEU A 120 -11.61 3.84 -1.02
CA LEU A 120 -10.63 2.94 -1.59
C LEU A 120 -11.25 1.78 -2.38
N GLN A 121 -10.80 1.60 -3.62
CA GLN A 121 -10.95 0.37 -4.38
C GLN A 121 -9.54 -0.16 -4.73
N PHE A 122 -8.77 -0.64 -3.75
CA PHE A 122 -7.51 -1.33 -4.07
C PHE A 122 -7.85 -2.67 -4.73
N VAL A 123 -7.85 -2.66 -6.06
CA VAL A 123 -7.94 -3.84 -6.94
C VAL A 123 -9.29 -4.55 -6.78
N GLU A 124 -9.82 -5.10 -7.88
CA GLU A 124 -10.98 -6.00 -7.83
C GLU A 124 -10.76 -7.07 -6.75
N GLY A 125 -11.50 -6.96 -5.63
CA GLY A 125 -11.35 -7.93 -4.54
C GLY A 125 -11.65 -7.37 -3.15
N PHE A 126 -11.25 -6.14 -2.82
CA PHE A 126 -11.38 -5.66 -1.43
C PHE A 126 -12.85 -5.63 -0.92
N GLU A 127 -13.81 -5.24 -1.77
CA GLU A 127 -15.25 -5.26 -1.44
C GLU A 127 -15.80 -6.67 -1.19
N ASN A 128 -15.22 -7.70 -1.84
CA ASN A 128 -15.66 -9.09 -1.67
C ASN A 128 -15.11 -9.75 -0.40
N TYR A 129 -14.08 -9.17 0.24
CA TYR A 129 -13.38 -9.80 1.38
C TYR A 129 -13.60 -9.13 2.72
N PHE A 130 -13.81 -7.81 2.74
CA PHE A 130 -14.19 -7.08 3.94
C PHE A 130 -15.60 -6.55 3.70
N PHE A 131 -16.56 -6.95 4.53
CA PHE A 131 -17.96 -6.49 4.51
C PHE A 131 -18.09 -4.99 4.89
N VAL A 132 -17.17 -4.14 4.45
CA VAL A 132 -17.08 -2.70 4.71
C VAL A 132 -17.34 -2.00 3.38
N SER A 133 -18.34 -1.11 3.35
CA SER A 133 -18.65 -0.36 2.13
C SER A 133 -17.52 0.62 1.78
N ARG A 134 -17.37 0.92 0.48
CA ARG A 134 -16.45 1.96 -0.04
C ARG A 134 -16.58 3.27 0.75
N TRP A 135 -17.81 3.68 1.07
CA TRP A 135 -18.12 4.88 1.85
C TRP A 135 -17.65 4.83 3.30
N THR A 136 -17.76 3.68 3.98
CA THR A 136 -17.21 3.54 5.34
C THR A 136 -15.69 3.56 5.33
N MET A 137 -15.05 3.00 4.29
CA MET A 137 -13.60 3.10 4.12
C MET A 137 -13.17 4.55 3.86
N HIS A 138 -13.88 5.27 2.99
CA HIS A 138 -13.67 6.71 2.75
C HIS A 138 -13.61 7.51 4.06
N GLN A 139 -14.61 7.33 4.94
CA GLN A 139 -14.67 8.03 6.23
C GLN A 139 -13.46 7.75 7.14
N LEU A 140 -12.90 6.54 7.10
CA LEU A 140 -11.68 6.21 7.83
C LEU A 140 -10.44 6.90 7.23
N LEU A 141 -10.32 6.87 5.90
CA LEU A 141 -9.12 7.30 5.20
C LEU A 141 -8.90 8.81 5.22
N LEU A 142 -9.98 9.61 5.27
CA LEU A 142 -9.90 11.06 5.43
C LEU A 142 -9.22 11.50 6.74
N GLU A 143 -9.19 10.64 7.75
CA GLU A 143 -8.53 10.91 9.03
C GLU A 143 -7.21 10.13 9.19
N CYS A 144 -6.68 9.56 8.11
CA CYS A 144 -5.41 8.84 8.11
C CYS A 144 -4.28 9.69 7.51
N PRO A 145 -3.38 10.28 8.33
CA PRO A 145 -2.22 11.02 7.82
C PRO A 145 -1.37 10.31 6.77
N SER A 146 -1.27 8.99 6.86
CA SER A 146 -0.54 8.18 5.89
C SER A 146 -1.07 8.27 4.46
N ILE A 147 -2.38 8.44 4.27
CA ILE A 147 -3.01 8.58 2.96
C ILE A 147 -2.60 9.89 2.31
N TYR A 148 -2.62 10.97 3.08
CA TYR A 148 -2.16 12.29 2.64
C TYR A 148 -0.66 12.29 2.31
N GLU A 149 0.14 11.50 3.02
CA GLU A 149 1.59 11.39 2.75
C GLU A 149 1.90 10.61 1.46
N MET A 150 0.94 9.85 0.93
CA MET A 150 1.04 9.14 -0.36
C MET A 150 0.43 9.92 -1.53
N LEU A 151 -0.08 11.14 -1.31
CA LEU A 151 -0.47 12.05 -2.39
C LEU A 151 0.70 12.27 -3.37
N PRO A 152 0.40 12.50 -4.65
CA PRO A 152 1.43 12.69 -5.66
C PRO A 152 2.33 13.88 -5.31
N ASN A 153 3.63 13.68 -5.37
CA ASN A 153 4.61 14.69 -4.96
C ASN A 153 4.62 15.88 -5.94
N PRO A 154 4.25 17.11 -5.52
CA PRO A 154 4.28 18.28 -6.39
C PRO A 154 5.70 18.78 -6.71
N ALA A 155 6.71 18.35 -5.94
CA ALA A 155 8.11 18.68 -6.21
C ALA A 155 8.80 17.66 -7.13
N PHE A 156 8.15 16.54 -7.44
CA PHE A 156 8.68 15.56 -8.37
C PHE A 156 8.34 15.94 -9.80
N LYS A 157 9.33 15.81 -10.68
CA LYS A 157 9.14 16.06 -12.11
C LYS A 157 8.63 14.80 -12.77
N TRP A 158 7.31 14.63 -12.79
CA TRP A 158 6.64 13.56 -13.53
C TRP A 158 6.90 13.70 -15.04
N GLU A 159 6.96 12.59 -15.76
CA GLU A 159 6.95 12.59 -17.23
C GLU A 159 5.70 13.30 -17.77
N ARG A 160 4.58 13.08 -17.10
CA ARG A 160 3.33 13.81 -17.25
C ARG A 160 2.68 13.97 -15.89
N ASP A 161 2.27 15.19 -15.54
CA ASP A 161 1.60 15.41 -14.26
C ASP A 161 0.26 14.66 -14.20
N PRO A 162 -0.03 13.94 -13.10
CA PRO A 162 -1.32 13.31 -12.89
C PRO A 162 -2.40 14.37 -12.68
N GLN A 163 -3.60 14.09 -13.19
CA GLN A 163 -4.72 15.02 -13.16
C GLN A 163 -5.96 14.35 -12.54
N ILE A 164 -6.80 15.16 -11.91
CA ILE A 164 -8.20 14.81 -11.64
C ILE A 164 -9.08 15.54 -12.63
N GLN A 165 -9.98 14.85 -13.29
CA GLN A 165 -10.90 15.40 -14.27
C GLN A 165 -12.34 15.30 -13.75
N VAL A 166 -13.12 16.36 -13.92
CA VAL A 166 -14.55 16.38 -13.57
C VAL A 166 -15.33 16.94 -14.75
N TRP A 167 -16.22 16.14 -15.32
CA TRP A 167 -17.15 16.59 -16.35
C TRP A 167 -18.23 17.47 -15.72
N ARG A 168 -18.34 18.73 -16.14
CA ARG A 168 -19.29 19.69 -15.57
C ARG A 168 -20.02 20.47 -16.65
N LYS A 169 -21.21 20.97 -16.29
CA LYS A 169 -21.95 21.95 -17.10
C LYS A 169 -21.37 23.34 -16.84
N GLN A 170 -20.97 24.03 -17.90
CA GLN A 170 -20.62 25.44 -17.87
C GLN A 170 -21.72 26.26 -18.53
N SER A 171 -22.27 27.22 -17.78
CA SER A 171 -23.24 28.20 -18.30
C SER A 171 -22.50 29.49 -18.66
N ASN A 172 -22.40 29.79 -19.95
CA ASN A 172 -22.00 31.12 -20.43
C ASN A 172 -23.16 31.68 -21.25
N ASP A 173 -23.67 32.84 -20.86
CA ASP A 173 -24.67 33.70 -21.55
C ASP A 173 -25.43 33.01 -22.71
N ASP A 174 -26.47 32.27 -22.34
CA ASP A 174 -27.48 31.58 -23.17
C ASP A 174 -27.15 30.20 -23.78
N ASP A 175 -25.94 29.64 -23.59
CA ASP A 175 -25.64 28.25 -24.00
C ASP A 175 -24.99 27.41 -22.87
N THR A 176 -25.43 26.16 -22.72
CA THR A 176 -24.91 25.22 -21.72
C THR A 176 -23.99 24.24 -22.42
N SER A 177 -22.68 24.38 -22.20
CA SER A 177 -21.69 23.43 -22.73
C SER A 177 -21.23 22.48 -21.63
N ILE A 178 -20.96 21.22 -21.98
CA ILE A 178 -20.42 20.22 -21.06
C ILE A 178 -18.92 20.07 -21.36
N GLN A 179 -18.08 20.27 -20.34
CA GLN A 179 -16.63 20.22 -20.49
C GLN A 179 -15.98 19.49 -19.31
N ALA A 180 -14.83 18.86 -19.56
CA ALA A 180 -14.02 18.26 -18.52
C ALA A 180 -13.08 19.30 -17.92
N GLU A 181 -13.35 19.71 -16.68
CA GLU A 181 -12.42 20.52 -15.89
C GLU A 181 -11.27 19.63 -15.42
N SER A 182 -10.03 20.13 -15.50
CA SER A 182 -8.83 19.39 -15.07
C SER A 182 -8.17 20.09 -13.91
N TYR A 183 -7.86 19.31 -12.87
CA TYR A 183 -7.24 19.72 -11.62
C TYR A 183 -5.89 19.04 -11.49
N GLY A 184 -4.83 19.84 -11.53
CA GLY A 184 -3.46 19.37 -11.35
C GLY A 184 -3.12 19.06 -9.90
N LEU A 185 -1.82 18.86 -9.63
CA LEU A 185 -1.30 18.45 -8.33
C LEU A 185 -1.70 19.40 -7.19
N LEU A 186 -1.64 20.72 -7.43
CA LEU A 186 -1.97 21.71 -6.41
C LEU A 186 -3.44 22.13 -6.46
N GLU A 187 -4.01 22.19 -7.66
CA GLU A 187 -5.41 22.52 -7.89
C GLU A 187 -6.35 21.43 -7.35
N SER A 188 -5.88 20.18 -7.24
CA SER A 188 -6.64 19.09 -6.60
C SER A 188 -7.05 19.40 -5.15
N ILE A 189 -6.29 20.24 -4.44
CA ILE A 189 -6.60 20.63 -3.05
C ILE A 189 -7.93 21.38 -2.98
N SER A 190 -8.16 22.35 -3.87
CA SER A 190 -9.42 23.09 -3.88
C SER A 190 -10.60 22.21 -4.30
N LEU A 191 -10.37 21.24 -5.19
CA LEU A 191 -11.35 20.22 -5.51
C LEU A 191 -11.71 19.38 -4.27
N PHE A 192 -10.72 18.92 -3.50
CA PHE A 192 -11.00 18.15 -2.27
C PHE A 192 -11.78 18.97 -1.24
N GLU A 193 -11.40 20.25 -1.05
CA GLU A 193 -12.10 21.15 -0.13
C GLU A 193 -13.57 21.32 -0.51
N GLU A 194 -13.89 21.55 -1.79
CA GLU A 194 -15.29 21.72 -2.20
C GLU A 194 -16.06 20.40 -2.27
N ALA A 195 -15.45 19.32 -2.77
CA ALA A 195 -16.10 18.01 -2.85
C ALA A 195 -16.48 17.48 -1.45
N LEU A 196 -15.67 17.77 -0.43
CA LEU A 196 -15.86 17.26 0.92
C LEU A 196 -16.46 18.29 1.89
N LYS A 197 -16.78 19.51 1.45
CA LYS A 197 -17.25 20.60 2.32
C LYS A 197 -18.45 20.24 3.20
N ASN A 198 -19.40 19.50 2.63
CA ASN A 198 -20.62 19.04 3.30
C ASN A 198 -20.58 17.53 3.59
N ASN A 199 -19.39 16.91 3.53
CA ASN A 199 -19.25 15.49 3.80
C ASN A 199 -19.49 15.18 5.28
N GLU A 200 -20.19 14.08 5.55
CA GLU A 200 -20.59 13.69 6.90
C GLU A 200 -20.30 12.21 7.17
N ALA A 201 -19.85 11.92 8.39
CA ALA A 201 -19.70 10.56 8.87
C ALA A 201 -21.07 9.96 9.25
N SER A 202 -21.43 8.84 8.64
CA SER A 202 -22.66 8.10 8.90
C SER A 202 -22.50 7.12 10.08
N LYS A 203 -23.58 6.92 10.87
CA LYS A 203 -23.63 6.00 12.04
C LYS A 203 -23.26 4.53 11.77
N SER A 204 -23.03 4.12 10.51
CA SER A 204 -22.84 2.73 10.10
C SER A 204 -21.47 2.12 10.43
N LEU A 205 -20.65 2.75 11.27
CA LEU A 205 -19.52 2.06 11.93
C LEU A 205 -19.97 0.92 12.88
N LEU A 206 -21.28 0.64 12.94
CA LEU A 206 -21.88 -0.52 13.60
C LEU A 206 -21.81 -1.77 12.71
N PHE A 207 -20.83 -2.62 12.96
CA PHE A 207 -20.88 -4.00 12.46
C PHE A 207 -22.04 -4.76 13.13
N PRO A 208 -22.81 -5.59 12.40
CA PRO A 208 -23.74 -6.53 13.01
C PRO A 208 -22.95 -7.48 13.94
N ASN A 209 -23.54 -7.86 15.07
CA ASN A 209 -22.98 -8.82 16.02
C ASN A 209 -22.72 -10.18 15.33
N ILE A 210 -21.55 -10.33 14.68
CA ILE A 210 -21.11 -11.60 14.10
C ILE A 210 -20.38 -12.36 15.20
N SER A 211 -21.03 -13.40 15.71
CA SER A 211 -20.45 -14.40 16.62
C SER A 211 -19.50 -15.32 15.84
N PHE A 212 -18.38 -14.79 15.36
CA PHE A 212 -17.24 -15.57 14.87
C PHE A 212 -15.97 -14.88 15.33
N ARG A 213 -14.98 -15.66 15.82
CA ARG A 213 -13.67 -15.12 16.22
C ARG A 213 -13.06 -14.39 15.01
N PRO A 214 -12.91 -13.06 15.03
CA PRO A 214 -12.37 -12.33 13.89
C PRO A 214 -10.91 -12.72 13.68
N LEU A 215 -10.50 -12.90 12.42
CA LEU A 215 -9.10 -13.05 12.02
C LEU A 215 -8.26 -11.87 12.57
N PRO A 216 -6.95 -12.03 12.86
CA PRO A 216 -6.14 -11.01 13.53
C PRO A 216 -6.20 -9.62 12.87
N LEU A 217 -6.22 -9.55 11.55
CA LEU A 217 -6.32 -8.29 10.79
C LEU A 217 -7.69 -7.61 10.98
N VAL A 218 -8.77 -8.40 10.88
CA VAL A 218 -10.13 -7.95 11.17
C VAL A 218 -10.24 -7.56 12.65
N ARG A 219 -9.54 -8.25 13.55
CA ARG A 219 -9.50 -7.90 14.97
C ARG A 219 -8.79 -6.57 15.20
N ILE A 220 -7.67 -6.29 14.52
CA ILE A 220 -6.99 -4.98 14.57
C ILE A 220 -7.92 -3.88 14.07
N ILE A 221 -8.52 -4.05 12.88
CA ILE A 221 -9.50 -3.12 12.32
C ILE A 221 -10.65 -2.91 13.32
N LEU A 222 -11.28 -3.99 13.81
CA LEU A 222 -12.41 -3.95 14.74
C LEU A 222 -12.07 -3.33 16.11
N THR A 223 -10.90 -3.65 16.70
CA THR A 223 -10.47 -3.10 18.00
C THR A 223 -10.02 -1.65 17.91
N GLN A 224 -9.65 -1.17 16.72
CA GLN A 224 -9.24 0.21 16.51
C GLN A 224 -10.37 1.08 15.96
N THR A 225 -11.34 0.53 15.23
CA THR A 225 -12.60 1.22 14.89
C THR A 225 -13.50 1.36 16.12
N SER A 226 -13.40 0.49 17.13
CA SER A 226 -14.10 0.69 18.42
C SER A 226 -13.61 1.92 19.21
N LEU A 227 -12.46 2.51 18.85
CA LEU A 227 -12.01 3.79 19.42
C LEU A 227 -12.60 5.01 18.67
N LEU A 228 -13.14 4.82 17.47
CA LEU A 228 -13.98 5.81 16.77
C LEU A 228 -15.45 5.61 17.20
N GLN A 229 -15.69 5.60 18.51
CA GLN A 229 -17.05 5.79 19.04
C GLN A 229 -17.41 7.27 18.90
N LEU A 230 -17.78 7.64 17.68
CA LEU A 230 -18.37 8.94 17.38
C LEU A 230 -19.84 8.92 17.82
N THR A 231 -20.08 8.99 19.13
CA THR A 231 -21.42 9.21 19.69
C THR A 231 -21.53 10.63 20.22
N TYR A 232 -22.18 11.50 19.46
CA TYR A 232 -22.75 12.75 19.97
C TYR A 232 -24.22 12.85 19.58
N GLY A 233 -25.12 12.53 20.52
CA GLY A 233 -26.54 12.97 20.50
C GLY A 233 -27.44 12.53 19.34
N GLY A 234 -26.96 11.73 18.37
CA GLY A 234 -27.76 11.31 17.21
C GLY A 234 -27.60 12.17 15.95
N ASN A 235 -26.71 13.17 15.97
CA ASN A 235 -26.42 14.06 14.83
C ASN A 235 -25.32 13.50 13.93
N ALA A 236 -25.37 13.84 12.64
CA ALA A 236 -24.28 13.59 11.70
C ALA A 236 -23.05 14.43 12.08
N ILE A 237 -21.86 13.88 11.85
CA ILE A 237 -20.60 14.55 12.22
C ILE A 237 -19.93 15.02 10.93
N PRO A 238 -19.70 16.33 10.77
CA PRO A 238 -18.97 16.86 9.63
C PRO A 238 -17.59 16.20 9.52
N LEU A 239 -17.26 15.73 8.32
CA LEU A 239 -15.98 15.11 7.99
C LEU A 239 -15.40 15.76 6.71
N PRO A 240 -15.08 17.06 6.75
CA PRO A 240 -14.54 17.76 5.60
C PRO A 240 -13.10 17.34 5.31
N PHE A 241 -12.57 17.78 4.17
CA PHE A 241 -11.16 17.59 3.85
C PHE A 241 -10.25 18.17 4.94
N ASN A 242 -9.36 17.34 5.50
CA ASN A 242 -8.58 17.73 6.66
C ASN A 242 -7.28 18.47 6.28
N MET A 243 -7.36 19.81 6.21
CA MET A 243 -6.22 20.67 5.89
C MET A 243 -5.07 20.61 6.92
N SER A 244 -5.37 20.25 8.18
CA SER A 244 -4.32 20.09 9.20
C SER A 244 -3.47 18.86 8.93
N ILE A 245 -4.10 17.75 8.53
CA ILE A 245 -3.41 16.54 8.10
C ILE A 245 -2.62 16.80 6.81
N LEU A 246 -3.20 17.49 5.83
CA LEU A 246 -2.48 17.86 4.60
C LEU A 246 -1.22 18.68 4.88
N LYS A 247 -1.31 19.67 5.78
CA LYS A 247 -0.16 20.46 6.20
C LYS A 247 0.92 19.58 6.84
N TRP A 248 0.53 18.65 7.70
CA TRP A 248 1.47 17.68 8.29
C TRP A 248 2.14 16.81 7.22
N ALA A 249 1.35 16.26 6.29
CA ALA A 249 1.84 15.43 5.20
C ALA A 249 2.80 16.20 4.27
N THR A 250 2.56 17.50 4.07
CA THR A 250 3.47 18.38 3.31
C THR A 250 4.82 18.53 4.01
N GLU A 251 4.84 18.66 5.34
CA GLU A 251 6.11 18.66 6.10
C GLU A 251 6.80 17.29 6.04
N THR A 252 6.04 16.19 6.12
CA THR A 252 6.59 14.85 5.87
C THR A 252 7.18 14.73 4.47
N ARG A 253 6.53 15.30 3.46
CA ARG A 253 7.02 15.29 2.08
C ARG A 253 8.36 16.01 1.93
N LYS A 254 8.57 17.14 2.63
CA LYS A 254 9.88 17.81 2.66
C LYS A 254 10.98 16.89 3.22
N ILE A 255 10.69 16.20 4.32
CA ILE A 255 11.61 15.20 4.91
C ILE A 255 11.95 14.11 3.89
N LEU A 256 10.94 13.57 3.18
CA LEU A 256 11.12 12.53 2.17
C LEU A 256 11.88 13.01 0.93
N ASN A 257 11.77 14.29 0.56
CA ASN A 257 12.52 14.86 -0.58
C ASN A 257 13.99 15.08 -0.24
N ASP A 258 14.30 15.42 1.02
CA ASP A 258 15.66 15.79 1.44
C ASP A 258 16.48 14.59 1.97
N VAL A 259 15.82 13.48 2.33
CA VAL A 259 16.49 12.35 2.98
C VAL A 259 17.58 11.73 2.09
N GLN A 260 18.74 11.50 2.69
CA GLN A 260 19.88 10.88 2.05
C GLN A 260 20.20 9.54 2.70
N LEU A 261 20.54 8.54 1.87
CA LEU A 261 21.00 7.24 2.35
C LEU A 261 22.33 7.43 3.11
N PRO A 262 22.45 6.98 4.38
CA PRO A 262 23.70 7.10 5.11
C PRO A 262 24.82 6.25 4.53
N GLU A 263 26.06 6.70 4.73
CA GLU A 263 27.24 5.97 4.29
C GLU A 263 27.32 4.58 4.94
N GLY A 264 27.70 3.58 4.15
CA GLY A 264 27.82 2.20 4.62
C GLY A 264 26.50 1.42 4.72
N VAL A 265 25.37 2.00 4.31
CA VAL A 265 24.10 1.27 4.14
C VAL A 265 23.92 0.91 2.66
N SER A 266 23.67 -0.37 2.35
CA SER A 266 23.30 -0.77 1.00
C SER A 266 21.78 -0.68 0.80
N PHE A 267 21.34 0.00 -0.25
CA PHE A 267 19.92 0.07 -0.63
C PHE A 267 19.64 -0.71 -1.92
N TYR A 268 18.52 -1.43 -1.94
CA TYR A 268 18.02 -2.18 -3.08
C TYR A 268 16.55 -1.90 -3.27
N ASN A 269 16.11 -1.75 -4.52
CA ASN A 269 14.73 -1.43 -4.86
C ASN A 269 14.15 -2.44 -5.84
N ILE A 270 12.98 -2.97 -5.53
CA ILE A 270 12.15 -3.78 -6.41
C ILE A 270 10.87 -2.98 -6.66
N TYR A 271 10.52 -2.76 -7.92
CA TYR A 271 9.28 -2.11 -8.30
C TYR A 271 8.52 -2.99 -9.29
N GLY A 272 7.19 -2.97 -9.22
CA GLY A 272 6.38 -3.73 -10.16
C GLY A 272 6.20 -2.98 -11.48
N THR A 273 6.00 -3.74 -12.55
CA THR A 273 5.77 -3.24 -13.90
C THR A 273 4.71 -4.09 -14.59
N SER A 274 4.33 -3.73 -15.81
CA SER A 274 3.45 -4.49 -16.70
C SER A 274 2.04 -4.72 -16.17
N CYS A 275 1.58 -3.85 -15.27
CA CYS A 275 0.19 -3.74 -14.86
C CYS A 275 -0.33 -2.33 -15.13
N ASP A 276 -1.53 -2.25 -15.69
CA ASP A 276 -2.26 -0.99 -15.85
C ASP A 276 -2.48 -0.37 -14.46
N THR A 277 -1.82 0.76 -14.22
CA THR A 277 -1.81 1.41 -12.90
C THR A 277 -2.54 2.74 -12.94
N PRO A 278 -3.61 2.92 -12.14
CA PRO A 278 -4.38 4.17 -12.11
C PRO A 278 -3.49 5.40 -11.92
N PHE A 279 -3.61 6.37 -12.82
CA PHE A 279 -2.78 7.57 -12.80
C PHE A 279 -3.62 8.85 -12.78
N ASP A 280 -4.48 9.06 -13.78
CA ASP A 280 -5.51 10.09 -13.70
C ASP A 280 -6.82 9.49 -13.20
N VAL A 281 -7.65 10.35 -12.60
CA VAL A 281 -9.01 9.98 -12.18
C VAL A 281 -10.01 10.92 -12.83
N CYS A 282 -11.06 10.39 -13.43
CA CYS A 282 -12.11 11.14 -14.10
C CYS A 282 -13.47 10.83 -13.47
N TYR A 283 -14.25 11.87 -13.20
CA TYR A 283 -15.59 11.79 -12.64
C TYR A 283 -16.61 12.41 -13.59
N GLY A 284 -17.74 11.70 -13.79
CA GLY A 284 -18.78 12.08 -14.72
C GLY A 284 -18.43 11.74 -16.17
N SER A 285 -19.27 12.17 -17.09
CA SER A 285 -19.07 12.04 -18.53
C SER A 285 -19.81 13.13 -19.29
N GLU A 286 -19.59 13.25 -20.59
CA GLU A 286 -20.37 14.16 -21.45
C GLU A 286 -21.88 13.92 -21.34
N THR A 287 -22.31 12.65 -21.20
CA THR A 287 -23.73 12.28 -21.06
C THR A 287 -24.27 12.34 -19.64
N SER A 288 -23.39 12.43 -18.64
CA SER A 288 -23.75 12.43 -17.22
C SER A 288 -22.73 13.29 -16.45
N PRO A 289 -22.73 14.62 -16.66
CA PRO A 289 -21.83 15.51 -15.95
C PRO A 289 -22.22 15.64 -14.48
N VAL A 290 -21.26 16.07 -13.67
CA VAL A 290 -21.42 16.46 -12.28
C VAL A 290 -21.92 17.90 -12.22
N ASP A 291 -23.01 18.13 -11.50
CA ASP A 291 -23.56 19.48 -11.34
C ASP A 291 -22.80 20.22 -10.21
N GLU A 292 -22.79 19.62 -9.02
CA GLU A 292 -22.07 20.13 -7.84
C GLU A 292 -20.85 19.27 -7.49
N LEU A 293 -19.71 19.90 -7.18
CA LEU A 293 -18.47 19.16 -6.86
C LEU A 293 -18.62 18.19 -5.68
N SER A 294 -19.56 18.43 -4.76
CA SER A 294 -19.87 17.51 -3.66
C SER A 294 -20.38 16.15 -4.14
N GLU A 295 -20.97 16.07 -5.33
CA GLU A 295 -21.47 14.82 -5.90
C GLU A 295 -20.35 13.89 -6.37
N VAL A 296 -19.12 14.41 -6.59
CA VAL A 296 -17.95 13.62 -7.00
C VAL A 296 -17.74 12.41 -6.08
N CYS A 297 -17.98 12.58 -4.77
CA CYS A 297 -17.84 11.55 -3.75
C CYS A 297 -18.74 10.31 -3.96
N HIS A 298 -19.76 10.43 -4.81
CA HIS A 298 -20.75 9.40 -5.11
C HIS A 298 -20.75 8.96 -6.58
N VAL A 299 -19.83 9.50 -7.39
CA VAL A 299 -19.66 9.13 -8.78
C VAL A 299 -18.62 8.03 -8.90
N THR A 300 -18.89 7.03 -9.74
CA THR A 300 -17.90 5.99 -10.03
C THR A 300 -16.75 6.58 -10.85
N PRO A 301 -15.50 6.50 -10.38
CA PRO A 301 -14.36 7.02 -11.11
C PRO A 301 -14.06 6.19 -12.37
N GLN A 302 -13.50 6.85 -13.36
CA GLN A 302 -12.80 6.23 -14.49
C GLN A 302 -11.32 6.58 -14.40
N TYR A 303 -10.45 5.69 -14.87
CA TYR A 303 -9.01 5.89 -14.77
C TYR A 303 -8.35 5.92 -16.16
N SER A 304 -7.32 6.74 -16.27
CA SER A 304 -6.25 6.49 -17.24
C SER A 304 -5.13 5.73 -16.54
N TYR A 305 -4.34 5.00 -17.30
CA TYR A 305 -3.34 4.09 -16.77
C TYR A 305 -1.94 4.40 -17.29
N VAL A 306 -0.96 4.12 -16.43
CA VAL A 306 0.46 4.08 -16.78
C VAL A 306 1.05 2.74 -16.36
N ASP A 307 2.27 2.44 -16.79
CA ASP A 307 2.99 1.24 -16.36
C ASP A 307 3.29 1.28 -14.86
N GLY A 308 3.08 0.17 -14.17
CA GLY A 308 3.32 0.03 -12.74
C GLY A 308 2.86 -1.33 -12.24
N ASP A 309 2.42 -1.38 -10.99
CA ASP A 309 2.03 -2.62 -10.30
C ASP A 309 0.53 -2.71 -9.99
N GLY A 310 -0.30 -1.88 -10.64
CA GLY A 310 -1.74 -1.77 -10.40
C GLY A 310 -2.10 -0.90 -9.20
N THR A 311 -1.10 -0.44 -8.42
CA THR A 311 -1.28 0.56 -7.35
C THR A 311 -0.35 1.75 -7.51
N VAL A 312 0.94 1.47 -7.69
CA VAL A 312 2.01 2.45 -7.71
C VAL A 312 2.60 2.52 -9.11
N PRO A 313 2.62 3.70 -9.75
CA PRO A 313 3.30 3.88 -11.03
C PRO A 313 4.78 3.47 -10.94
N ALA A 314 5.29 2.78 -11.95
CA ALA A 314 6.69 2.36 -11.99
C ALA A 314 7.65 3.55 -11.89
N GLU A 315 7.29 4.70 -12.48
CA GLU A 315 8.04 5.96 -12.37
C GLU A 315 8.19 6.40 -10.91
N SER A 316 7.09 6.42 -10.15
CA SER A 316 7.08 6.75 -8.73
C SER A 316 7.91 5.77 -7.90
N ALA A 317 7.73 4.47 -8.13
CA ALA A 317 8.43 3.43 -7.39
C ALA A 317 9.93 3.38 -7.67
N LYS A 318 10.35 3.76 -8.88
CA LYS A 318 11.75 3.82 -9.29
C LYS A 318 12.44 5.11 -8.84
N ALA A 319 11.69 6.20 -8.67
CA ALA A 319 12.20 7.51 -8.26
C ALA A 319 12.45 7.59 -6.74
N ASP A 320 13.25 6.68 -6.21
CA ASP A 320 13.52 6.57 -4.77
C ASP A 320 14.50 7.62 -4.21
N GLY A 321 15.23 8.33 -5.08
CA GLY A 321 16.18 9.38 -4.67
C GLY A 321 17.48 8.88 -4.03
N TYR A 322 17.73 7.57 -3.97
CA TYR A 322 18.90 6.99 -3.32
C TYR A 322 19.96 6.51 -4.31
N ALA A 323 21.19 6.33 -3.84
CA ALA A 323 22.22 5.61 -4.60
C ALA A 323 22.02 4.09 -4.44
N ALA A 324 20.95 3.54 -5.03
CA ALA A 324 20.65 2.11 -4.95
C ALA A 324 21.78 1.27 -5.58
N VAL A 325 22.15 0.19 -4.91
CA VAL A 325 23.09 -0.81 -5.43
C VAL A 325 22.48 -1.52 -6.64
N GLU A 326 21.18 -1.81 -6.59
CA GLU A 326 20.45 -2.43 -7.68
C GLU A 326 18.97 -1.99 -7.63
N ARG A 327 18.38 -1.74 -8.81
CA ARG A 327 16.94 -1.53 -8.99
C ARG A 327 16.42 -2.53 -10.00
N VAL A 328 15.36 -3.25 -9.68
CA VAL A 328 14.81 -4.29 -10.55
C VAL A 328 13.31 -4.11 -10.73
N GLY A 329 12.89 -3.93 -11.98
CA GLY A 329 11.49 -4.01 -12.38
C GLY A 329 11.04 -5.48 -12.51
N ILE A 330 9.92 -5.81 -11.89
CA ILE A 330 9.33 -7.16 -11.93
C ILE A 330 7.91 -7.06 -12.46
N PRO A 331 7.58 -7.69 -13.60
CA PRO A 331 6.21 -7.79 -14.06
C PRO A 331 5.31 -8.42 -12.99
N GLY A 332 4.28 -7.71 -12.53
CA GLY A 332 3.35 -8.25 -11.54
C GLY A 332 2.66 -7.21 -10.66
N GLU A 333 1.51 -7.61 -10.13
CA GLU A 333 0.68 -6.77 -9.26
C GLU A 333 1.35 -6.46 -7.91
N HIS A 334 0.98 -5.33 -7.32
CA HIS A 334 1.57 -4.73 -6.12
C HIS A 334 1.77 -5.70 -4.96
N ARG A 335 0.77 -6.56 -4.70
CA ARG A 335 0.81 -7.58 -3.65
C ARG A 335 1.41 -8.88 -4.12
N ALA A 336 1.25 -9.23 -5.41
CA ALA A 336 1.84 -10.43 -6.00
C ALA A 336 3.37 -10.41 -5.95
N LEU A 337 4.00 -9.23 -5.93
CA LEU A 337 5.45 -9.08 -5.70
C LEU A 337 5.94 -9.79 -4.43
N LEU A 338 5.12 -9.90 -3.38
CA LEU A 338 5.50 -10.54 -2.11
C LEU A 338 5.52 -12.07 -2.15
N ARG A 339 5.03 -12.67 -3.24
CA ARG A 339 5.00 -14.11 -3.50
C ARG A 339 5.71 -14.49 -4.81
N ASP A 340 6.39 -13.53 -5.44
CA ASP A 340 7.06 -13.74 -6.71
C ASP A 340 8.42 -14.44 -6.52
N ASP A 341 8.66 -15.49 -7.30
CA ASP A 341 9.87 -16.30 -7.20
C ASP A 341 11.15 -15.52 -7.56
N LYS A 342 11.07 -14.58 -8.50
CA LYS A 342 12.20 -13.74 -8.90
C LYS A 342 12.50 -12.72 -7.81
N VAL A 343 11.48 -12.16 -7.15
CA VAL A 343 11.65 -11.33 -5.93
C VAL A 343 12.35 -12.14 -4.84
N PHE A 344 11.95 -13.40 -4.60
CA PHE A 344 12.63 -14.25 -3.62
C PHE A 344 14.08 -14.54 -3.98
N GLN A 345 14.40 -14.76 -5.26
CA GLN A 345 15.78 -14.94 -5.72
C GLN A 345 16.63 -13.69 -5.47
N LEU A 346 16.08 -12.50 -5.75
CA LEU A 346 16.76 -11.22 -5.49
C LEU A 346 17.01 -11.00 -4.00
N ILE A 347 16.00 -11.24 -3.16
CA ILE A 347 16.14 -11.11 -1.70
C ILE A 347 17.26 -12.05 -1.20
N LYS A 348 17.26 -13.33 -1.61
CA LYS A 348 18.31 -14.29 -1.23
C LYS A 348 19.70 -13.82 -1.68
N LYS A 349 19.82 -13.37 -2.94
CA LYS A 349 21.05 -12.81 -3.50
C LYS A 349 21.57 -11.64 -2.66
N TRP A 350 20.73 -10.65 -2.37
CA TRP A 350 21.13 -9.44 -1.66
C TRP A 350 21.38 -9.65 -0.17
N LEU A 351 20.74 -10.66 0.44
CA LEU A 351 21.04 -11.12 1.79
C LEU A 351 22.30 -12.00 1.88
N GLY A 352 22.89 -12.42 0.75
CA GLY A 352 24.06 -13.29 0.72
C GLY A 352 23.76 -14.73 1.14
N ILE A 353 22.51 -15.19 0.94
CA ILE A 353 22.11 -16.57 1.24
C ILE A 353 22.65 -17.48 0.14
N GLU A 354 23.63 -18.32 0.47
CA GLU A 354 24.20 -19.29 -0.47
C GLU A 354 23.11 -20.24 -0.99
N GLN A 355 22.95 -20.31 -2.31
CA GLN A 355 22.11 -21.34 -2.91
C GLN A 355 22.84 -22.67 -2.79
N ASN A 356 22.49 -23.46 -1.78
CA ASN A 356 22.81 -24.89 -1.77
C ASN A 356 22.05 -25.53 -2.94
N VAL A 357 22.64 -25.51 -4.14
CA VAL A 357 22.19 -26.31 -5.26
C VAL A 357 22.38 -27.76 -4.84
N SER A 358 21.34 -28.37 -4.27
CA SER A 358 21.33 -29.81 -4.09
C SER A 358 21.37 -30.39 -5.51
N LYS A 359 22.55 -30.81 -5.97
CA LYS A 359 22.70 -31.68 -7.13
C LYS A 359 22.07 -33.03 -6.78
N ARG A 360 20.74 -33.11 -6.77
CA ARG A 360 20.06 -34.40 -6.92
C ARG A 360 20.20 -34.78 -8.39
N SER A 361 21.33 -35.42 -8.69
CA SER A 361 21.50 -36.23 -9.90
C SER A 361 20.34 -37.23 -9.96
N ARG A 362 19.34 -36.96 -10.79
CA ARG A 362 18.40 -37.99 -11.24
C ARG A 362 19.11 -38.78 -12.34
N THR A 363 19.86 -39.80 -11.93
CA THR A 363 20.19 -40.89 -12.85
C THR A 363 18.93 -41.72 -13.05
N VAL A 364 18.23 -41.48 -14.16
CA VAL A 364 17.18 -42.39 -14.62
C VAL A 364 17.90 -43.56 -15.29
N LYS A 365 18.00 -44.70 -14.58
CA LYS A 365 18.28 -45.98 -15.24
C LYS A 365 17.04 -46.37 -16.02
N VAL A 366 17.13 -46.30 -17.35
CA VAL A 366 16.18 -46.94 -18.25
C VAL A 366 16.39 -48.45 -18.11
N MET A 367 15.33 -49.18 -17.78
CA MET A 367 15.33 -50.64 -17.72
C MET A 367 14.70 -51.14 -19.02
N ASP A 368 15.53 -51.73 -19.89
CA ASP A 368 15.06 -52.41 -21.09
C ASP A 368 14.18 -53.61 -20.69
N SER A 369 12.98 -53.65 -21.26
CA SER A 369 12.09 -54.82 -21.16
C SER A 369 12.28 -55.68 -22.40
N HIS A 370 12.95 -56.82 -22.22
CA HIS A 370 12.88 -57.92 -23.17
C HIS A 370 11.61 -58.73 -22.89
N VAL A 371 10.65 -58.67 -23.80
CA VAL A 371 9.52 -59.61 -23.86
C VAL A 371 9.93 -60.75 -24.79
N TYR A 372 10.13 -61.94 -24.22
CA TYR A 372 10.02 -63.20 -24.93
C TYR A 372 8.60 -63.70 -24.72
N ILE A 373 7.77 -63.68 -25.77
CA ILE A 373 7.03 -64.82 -26.35
C ILE A 373 6.88 -64.53 -27.84
#